data_AF-A0A4U9HQJ0-F1
#
_entry.id   AF-A0A4U9HQJ0-F1
#
_cell.length_a   1.000
_cell.length_b   1.000
_cell.length_c   1.000
_cell.angle_alpha   90.00
_cell.angle_beta   90.00
_cell.angle_gamma   90.00
#
_symmetry.space_group_name_H-M   'P 1'
#
loop_
_entity.id
_entity.type
_entity.pdbx_description
1 polymer ?
#
loop_
_entity_poly.entity_id
_entity_poly.type
_entity_poly.pdbx_seq_one_letter_code
_entity_poly.pdbx_strand_id
1 'polypeptide(L)'
;MATGPVVQDVADDFERYWNCASVSTLQQVLELSETEIEDKIQPPEEWYRDDITRRYLDKLQSSEFITRLEAGNLPLIWAKTRLLSDDPRKGQGRAKRHSLLPQRLLDVMGSPVEQIAIISAYFVPTRAGVALLLQMVRKGVKVAIMTNSLAANDVAVVHAGYARWRKKLLRHGIELYELKPTQDACRSSTIAASPVTPAPACMPRRSVSMARRCLLVR
;
A
#
# COMPACT_ATOMS: atom_id res chain seq x y z
N MET A 1 7.61 -2.85 4.78
CA MET A 1 8.89 -3.58 4.76
C MET A 1 8.66 -5.00 5.26
N ALA A 2 9.33 -5.98 4.67
CA ALA A 2 9.27 -7.39 5.06
C ALA A 2 10.70 -7.95 5.14
N THR A 3 10.88 -9.02 5.91
CA THR A 3 12.15 -9.76 6.03
C THR A 3 11.86 -11.25 6.10
N GLY A 4 12.89 -12.08 5.88
CA GLY A 4 12.80 -13.53 5.87
C GLY A 4 12.52 -14.11 4.46
N PRO A 5 12.08 -15.38 4.38
CA PRO A 5 11.99 -16.12 3.11
C PRO A 5 11.14 -15.46 2.02
N VAL A 6 10.08 -14.74 2.41
CA VAL A 6 9.20 -14.02 1.47
C VAL A 6 9.94 -12.97 0.64
N VAL A 7 11.10 -12.48 1.11
CA VAL A 7 11.92 -11.53 0.35
C VAL A 7 12.42 -12.19 -0.93
N GLN A 8 12.83 -13.46 -0.88
CA GLN A 8 13.24 -14.19 -2.07
C GLN A 8 12.06 -14.40 -3.02
N ASP A 9 10.89 -14.79 -2.51
CA ASP A 9 9.68 -14.93 -3.33
C ASP A 9 9.37 -13.62 -4.11
N VAL A 10 9.51 -12.47 -3.45
CA VAL A 10 9.28 -11.15 -4.06
C VAL A 10 10.37 -10.81 -5.08
N ALA A 11 11.64 -11.11 -4.79
CA ALA A 11 12.74 -10.89 -5.73
C ALA A 11 12.56 -11.73 -7.00
N ASP A 12 12.23 -13.01 -6.87
CA ASP A 12 11.99 -13.91 -8.00
C ASP A 12 10.78 -13.46 -8.83
N ASP A 13 9.73 -12.96 -8.17
CA ASP A 13 8.55 -12.41 -8.85
C ASP A 13 8.86 -11.09 -9.58
N PHE A 14 9.70 -10.24 -8.98
CA PHE A 14 10.20 -9.03 -9.63
C PHE A 14 10.97 -9.38 -10.90
N GLU A 15 11.94 -10.29 -10.83
CA GLU A 15 12.72 -10.73 -12.00
C GLU A 15 11.84 -11.32 -13.11
N ARG A 16 10.78 -12.05 -12.75
CA ARG A 16 9.80 -12.57 -13.70
C ARG A 16 9.07 -11.46 -14.46
N TYR A 17 8.72 -10.35 -13.79
CA TYR A 17 8.09 -9.20 -14.45
C TYR A 17 9.09 -8.36 -15.21
N TRP A 18 10.27 -8.12 -14.63
CA TRP A 18 11.32 -7.30 -15.21
C TRP A 18 11.84 -7.86 -16.54
N ASN A 19 11.96 -9.18 -16.63
CA ASN A 19 12.43 -9.86 -17.85
C ASN A 19 11.27 -10.35 -18.75
N CYS A 20 10.04 -9.88 -18.55
CA CYS A 20 8.92 -10.32 -19.38
C CYS A 20 8.93 -9.60 -20.75
N ALA A 21 8.31 -10.23 -21.75
CA ALA A 21 8.26 -9.70 -23.12
C ALA A 21 7.48 -8.37 -23.27
N SER A 22 6.83 -7.89 -22.20
CA SER A 22 6.17 -6.58 -22.18
C SER A 22 7.11 -5.45 -21.70
N VAL A 23 8.35 -5.77 -21.31
CA VAL A 23 9.38 -4.82 -20.88
C VAL A 23 10.40 -4.67 -22.01
N SER A 24 10.78 -3.44 -22.30
CA SER A 24 11.85 -3.10 -23.23
C SER A 24 12.87 -2.22 -22.51
N THR A 25 14.15 -2.41 -22.81
CA THR A 25 15.19 -1.58 -22.19
C THR A 25 15.13 -0.18 -22.77
N LEU A 26 15.65 0.80 -22.02
CA LEU A 26 15.68 2.19 -22.48
C LEU A 26 16.39 2.33 -23.84
N GLN A 27 17.50 1.62 -24.01
CA GLN A 27 18.29 1.59 -25.25
C GLN A 27 17.54 1.01 -26.45
N GLN A 28 16.55 0.15 -26.23
CA GLN A 28 15.71 -0.41 -27.30
C GLN A 28 14.63 0.58 -27.76
N VAL A 29 14.31 1.58 -26.94
CA VAL A 29 13.22 2.54 -27.18
C VAL A 29 13.77 3.90 -27.58
N LEU A 30 14.94 4.29 -27.08
CA LEU A 30 15.57 5.57 -27.30
C LEU A 30 16.98 5.39 -27.85
N GLU A 31 17.31 6.17 -28.88
CA GLU A 31 18.66 6.33 -29.40
C GLU A 31 19.37 7.42 -28.58
N LEU A 32 19.91 7.05 -27.42
CA LEU A 32 20.72 7.93 -26.58
C LEU A 32 22.07 7.26 -26.30
N SER A 33 23.14 8.05 -26.33
CA SER A 33 24.44 7.62 -25.81
C SER A 33 24.41 7.42 -24.30
N GLU A 34 25.32 6.60 -23.76
CA GLU A 34 25.44 6.39 -22.30
C GLU A 34 25.66 7.71 -21.56
N THR A 35 26.46 8.62 -22.12
CA THR A 35 26.71 9.96 -21.56
C THR A 35 25.45 10.81 -21.49
N GLU A 36 24.59 10.78 -22.51
CA GLU A 36 23.32 11.54 -22.50
C GLU A 36 22.31 10.97 -21.50
N ILE A 37 22.41 9.68 -21.19
CA ILE A 37 21.59 9.02 -20.17
C ILE A 37 22.07 9.44 -18.78
N GLU A 38 23.37 9.36 -18.51
CA GLU A 38 23.96 9.74 -17.22
C GLU A 38 23.67 11.20 -16.86
N ASP A 39 23.88 12.14 -17.80
CA ASP A 39 23.61 13.56 -17.61
C ASP A 39 22.14 13.86 -17.27
N LYS A 40 21.20 13.02 -17.73
CA LYS A 40 19.76 13.19 -17.47
C LYS A 40 19.25 12.45 -16.23
N ILE A 41 20.00 11.50 -15.70
CA ILE A 41 19.62 10.73 -14.50
C ILE A 41 20.06 11.43 -13.22
N GLN A 42 21.09 12.28 -13.26
CA GLN A 42 21.53 12.98 -12.06
C GLN A 42 20.55 14.10 -11.67
N PRO A 43 20.03 14.08 -10.43
CA PRO A 43 19.25 15.20 -9.92
C PRO A 43 20.13 16.45 -9.85
N PRO A 44 19.64 17.63 -10.26
CA PRO A 44 20.41 18.87 -10.20
C PRO A 44 20.89 19.19 -8.78
N GLU A 45 22.13 19.67 -8.62
CA GLU A 45 22.68 20.00 -7.31
C GLU A 45 21.84 21.04 -6.55
N GLU A 46 21.15 21.92 -7.28
CA GLU A 46 20.28 22.94 -6.69
C GLU A 46 19.14 22.33 -5.88
N TRP A 47 18.68 21.11 -6.21
CA TRP A 47 17.62 20.43 -5.46
C TRP A 47 18.05 20.13 -4.02
N TYR A 48 19.32 19.83 -3.79
CA TYR A 48 19.84 19.61 -2.44
C TYR A 48 19.94 20.90 -1.62
N ARG A 49 19.93 22.07 -2.29
CA ARG A 49 19.94 23.38 -1.64
C ARG A 49 18.53 23.87 -1.27
N ASP A 50 17.48 23.26 -1.81
CA ASP A 50 16.10 23.57 -1.46
C ASP A 50 15.79 23.27 0.02
N ASP A 51 15.10 24.20 0.69
CA ASP A 51 14.81 24.11 2.12
C ASP A 51 13.90 22.94 2.48
N ILE A 52 12.95 22.59 1.60
CA ILE A 52 12.06 21.44 1.82
C ILE A 52 12.88 20.15 1.75
N THR A 53 13.75 20.04 0.76
CA THR A 53 14.64 18.90 0.55
C THR A 53 15.60 18.74 1.72
N ARG A 54 16.26 19.80 2.19
CA ARG A 54 17.13 19.74 3.39
C ARG A 54 16.37 19.29 4.63
N ARG A 55 15.20 19.88 4.91
CA ARG A 55 14.38 19.49 6.06
C ARG A 55 13.92 18.04 5.99
N TYR A 56 13.68 17.51 4.79
CA TYR A 56 13.34 16.11 4.58
C TYR A 56 14.55 15.20 4.86
N LEU A 57 15.73 15.53 4.31
CA LEU A 57 16.96 14.78 4.54
C LEU A 57 17.37 14.77 6.02
N ASP A 58 17.29 15.91 6.70
CA ASP A 58 17.57 16.02 8.13
C ASP A 58 16.64 15.13 8.95
N LYS A 59 15.33 15.10 8.60
CA LYS A 59 14.35 14.23 9.24
C LYS A 59 14.62 12.75 9.00
N LEU A 60 15.09 12.38 7.79
CA LEU A 60 15.47 11.00 7.50
C LEU A 60 16.66 10.58 8.35
N GLN A 61 17.72 11.40 8.39
CA GLN A 61 18.94 11.11 9.13
C GLN A 61 18.72 11.07 10.64
N SER A 62 17.86 11.93 11.18
CA SER A 62 17.52 11.97 12.60
C SER A 62 16.40 11.00 13.02
N SER A 63 15.85 10.22 12.07
CA SER A 63 14.74 9.32 12.36
C SER A 63 15.19 8.09 13.14
N GLU A 64 14.56 7.84 14.29
CA GLU A 64 14.75 6.58 15.05
C GLU A 64 14.50 5.35 14.16
N PHE A 65 13.58 5.44 13.19
CA PHE A 65 13.31 4.35 12.26
C PHE A 65 14.55 3.98 11.44
N ILE A 66 15.26 4.96 10.88
CA ILE A 66 16.46 4.73 10.07
C ILE A 66 17.60 4.22 10.93
N THR A 67 17.85 4.84 12.09
CA THR A 67 18.87 4.37 13.03
C THR A 67 18.67 2.90 13.41
N ARG A 68 17.42 2.50 13.66
CA ARG A 68 17.07 1.13 14.01
C ARG A 68 17.12 0.16 12.83
N LEU A 69 16.81 0.65 11.64
CA LEU A 69 16.92 -0.11 10.39
C LEU A 69 18.37 -0.49 10.12
N GLU A 70 19.28 0.49 10.18
CA GLU A 70 20.72 0.31 9.96
C GLU A 70 21.35 -0.58 11.04
N ALA A 71 20.93 -0.42 12.29
CA ALA A 71 21.36 -1.27 13.39
C ALA A 71 20.76 -2.70 13.35
N GLY A 72 19.86 -3.00 12.41
CA GLY A 72 19.21 -4.31 12.31
C GLY A 72 18.28 -4.66 13.48
N ASN A 73 17.84 -3.67 14.27
CA ASN A 73 17.10 -3.87 15.53
C ASN A 73 15.65 -3.36 15.47
N LEU A 74 15.13 -3.16 14.26
CA LEU A 74 13.74 -2.76 14.06
C LEU A 74 12.79 -3.77 14.72
N PRO A 75 11.74 -3.28 15.41
CA PRO A 75 10.78 -4.17 16.03
C PRO A 75 9.93 -4.83 14.94
N LEU A 76 10.09 -6.13 14.77
CA LEU A 76 9.39 -6.91 13.75
C LEU A 76 8.14 -7.58 14.32
N ILE A 77 7.09 -7.62 13.51
CA ILE A 77 5.90 -8.44 13.78
C ILE A 77 6.02 -9.69 12.91
N TRP A 78 6.31 -10.83 13.54
CA TRP A 78 6.42 -12.11 12.86
C TRP A 78 5.04 -12.64 12.46
N ALA A 79 4.90 -13.03 11.19
CA ALA A 79 3.68 -13.61 10.66
C ALA A 79 3.98 -14.61 9.54
N LYS A 80 3.16 -15.65 9.45
CA LYS A 80 3.14 -16.53 8.27
C LYS A 80 2.72 -15.68 7.07
N THR A 81 3.60 -15.59 6.08
CA THR A 81 3.42 -14.74 4.92
C THR A 81 3.42 -15.58 3.65
N ARG A 82 2.55 -15.23 2.70
CA ARG A 82 2.53 -15.81 1.37
C ARG A 82 2.48 -14.68 0.35
N LEU A 83 3.32 -14.77 -0.67
CA LEU A 83 3.23 -13.92 -1.85
C LEU A 83 2.20 -14.50 -2.82
N LEU A 84 1.34 -13.63 -3.35
CA LEU A 84 0.48 -13.93 -4.49
C LEU A 84 0.74 -12.88 -5.55
N SER A 85 0.98 -13.32 -6.78
CA SER A 85 1.23 -12.46 -7.92
C SER A 85 0.60 -13.03 -9.19
N ASP A 86 0.18 -12.14 -10.09
CA ASP A 86 -0.30 -12.52 -11.40
C ASP A 86 0.83 -12.97 -12.31
N ASP A 87 0.50 -13.74 -13.35
CA ASP A 87 1.45 -14.03 -14.42
C ASP A 87 1.67 -12.77 -15.28
N PRO A 88 2.93 -12.37 -15.61
CA PRO A 88 3.22 -11.18 -16.41
C PRO A 88 2.53 -11.19 -17.79
N ARG A 89 2.21 -12.38 -18.31
CA ARG A 89 1.43 -12.55 -19.56
C ARG A 89 0.00 -12.00 -19.47
N LYS A 90 -0.49 -11.62 -18.28
CA LYS A 90 -1.77 -10.89 -18.14
C LYS A 90 -1.76 -9.59 -18.95
N GLY A 91 -0.61 -8.90 -19.02
CA GLY A 91 -0.46 -7.65 -19.75
C GLY A 91 -0.63 -7.82 -21.26
N GLN A 92 -0.47 -9.06 -21.75
CA GLN A 92 -0.63 -9.44 -23.15
C GLN A 92 -2.04 -10.02 -23.43
N GLY A 93 -2.93 -10.02 -22.43
CA GLY A 93 -4.25 -10.66 -22.54
C GLY A 93 -4.23 -12.19 -22.60
N ARG A 94 -3.07 -12.82 -22.31
CA ARG A 94 -2.86 -14.27 -22.46
C ARG A 94 -3.03 -15.08 -21.18
N ALA A 95 -3.23 -14.41 -20.03
CA ALA A 95 -3.47 -15.09 -18.77
C ALA A 95 -4.93 -15.60 -18.69
N LYS A 96 -5.11 -16.82 -18.18
CA LYS A 96 -6.47 -17.37 -17.95
C LYS A 96 -7.14 -16.58 -16.83
N ARG A 97 -8.44 -16.26 -16.97
CA ARG A 97 -9.17 -15.46 -15.96
C ARG A 97 -9.14 -16.08 -14.55
N HIS A 98 -9.06 -17.41 -14.45
CA HIS A 98 -8.98 -18.11 -13.16
C HIS A 98 -7.60 -18.11 -12.52
N SER A 99 -6.55 -17.77 -13.27
CA SER A 99 -5.22 -17.56 -12.69
C SER A 99 -5.02 -16.12 -12.21
N LEU A 100 -6.05 -15.26 -12.29
CA LEU A 100 -5.92 -13.89 -11.84
C LEU A 100 -6.00 -13.78 -10.31
N LEU A 101 -5.25 -12.83 -9.79
CA LEU A 101 -5.03 -12.59 -8.37
C LEU A 101 -6.31 -12.42 -7.55
N PRO A 102 -7.38 -11.76 -8.04
CA PRO A 102 -8.62 -11.67 -7.27
C PRO A 102 -9.21 -13.04 -6.92
N GLN A 103 -9.18 -14.03 -7.82
CA GLN A 103 -9.70 -15.37 -7.52
C GLN A 103 -8.75 -16.15 -6.61
N ARG A 104 -7.44 -16.12 -6.91
CA ARG A 104 -6.43 -16.79 -6.07
C ARG A 104 -6.39 -16.24 -4.64
N LEU A 105 -6.63 -14.94 -4.47
CA LEU A 105 -6.72 -14.31 -3.16
C LEU A 105 -7.90 -14.87 -2.37
N LEU A 106 -9.06 -15.11 -2.99
CA LEU A 106 -10.21 -15.74 -2.35
C LEU A 106 -9.92 -17.17 -1.92
N ASP A 107 -9.30 -17.95 -2.80
CA ASP A 107 -8.96 -19.35 -2.53
C ASP A 107 -7.96 -19.47 -1.37
N VAL A 108 -6.97 -18.57 -1.31
CA VAL A 108 -5.92 -18.57 -0.28
C VAL A 108 -6.41 -18.00 1.04
N MET A 109 -7.24 -16.96 1.00
CA MET A 109 -7.85 -16.35 2.18
C MET A 109 -8.82 -17.31 2.86
N GLY A 110 -9.45 -18.22 2.10
CA GLY A 110 -10.41 -19.18 2.61
C GLY A 110 -11.59 -18.49 3.31
N SER A 111 -12.00 -19.02 4.45
CA SER A 111 -13.04 -18.42 5.30
C SER A 111 -12.43 -17.95 6.63
N PRO A 112 -11.95 -16.70 6.72
CA PRO A 112 -11.48 -16.14 7.99
C PRO A 112 -12.61 -16.19 9.03
N VAL A 113 -12.26 -16.52 10.28
CA VAL A 113 -13.24 -16.76 11.36
C VAL A 113 -13.39 -15.56 12.28
N GLU A 114 -12.31 -14.81 12.54
CA GLU A 114 -12.31 -13.71 13.51
C GLU A 114 -12.21 -12.32 12.87
N GLN A 115 -11.19 -12.14 12.02
CA GLN A 115 -10.89 -10.83 11.44
C GLN A 115 -10.15 -10.92 10.11
N ILE A 116 -10.31 -9.87 9.31
CA ILE A 116 -9.56 -9.62 8.09
C ILE A 116 -9.17 -8.15 8.01
N ALA A 117 -7.89 -7.89 7.71
CA ALA A 117 -7.39 -6.57 7.41
C ALA A 117 -6.90 -6.53 5.96
N ILE A 118 -7.35 -5.51 5.22
CA ILE A 118 -6.92 -5.27 3.83
C ILE A 118 -6.13 -3.98 3.82
N ILE A 119 -4.90 -4.05 3.34
CA ILE A 119 -4.05 -2.87 3.13
C ILE A 119 -3.80 -2.77 1.63
N SER A 120 -4.22 -1.67 1.02
CA SER A 120 -4.02 -1.44 -0.40
C SER A 120 -3.76 0.04 -0.66
N ALA A 121 -2.77 0.35 -1.51
CA ALA A 121 -2.58 1.73 -1.99
C ALA A 121 -3.86 2.22 -2.69
N TYR A 122 -4.52 1.34 -3.43
CA TYR A 122 -5.74 1.64 -4.19
C TYR A 122 -6.78 0.56 -3.97
N PHE A 123 -7.74 0.80 -3.07
CA PHE A 123 -8.83 -0.12 -2.84
C PHE A 123 -9.95 0.05 -3.88
N VAL A 124 -9.91 -0.72 -4.98
CA VAL A 124 -10.93 -0.68 -6.05
C VAL A 124 -11.75 -1.98 -6.07
N PRO A 125 -12.81 -2.10 -5.24
CA PRO A 125 -13.55 -3.34 -5.14
C PRO A 125 -14.54 -3.53 -6.29
N THR A 126 -14.71 -4.78 -6.71
CA THR A 126 -15.79 -5.19 -7.62
C THR A 126 -17.09 -5.44 -6.84
N ARG A 127 -18.23 -5.54 -7.55
CA ARG A 127 -19.51 -5.90 -6.91
C ARG A 127 -19.42 -7.22 -6.13
N ALA A 128 -18.76 -8.21 -6.72
CA ALA A 128 -18.55 -9.52 -6.09
C ALA A 128 -17.65 -9.41 -4.84
N GLY A 129 -16.55 -8.63 -4.92
CA GLY A 129 -15.67 -8.39 -3.78
C GLY A 129 -16.40 -7.72 -2.61
N VAL A 130 -17.21 -6.69 -2.89
CA VAL A 130 -18.05 -6.07 -1.84
C VAL A 130 -19.04 -7.06 -1.25
N ALA A 131 -19.74 -7.84 -2.08
CA ALA A 131 -20.70 -8.82 -1.58
C ALA A 131 -20.06 -9.85 -0.63
N LEU A 132 -18.85 -10.29 -0.93
CA LEU A 132 -18.11 -11.19 -0.06
C LEU A 132 -17.74 -10.55 1.28
N LEU A 133 -17.21 -9.31 1.28
CA LEU A 133 -16.88 -8.60 2.51
C LEU A 133 -18.11 -8.45 3.41
N LEU A 134 -19.27 -8.13 2.81
CA LEU A 134 -20.53 -8.05 3.54
C LEU A 134 -20.98 -9.41 4.10
N GLN A 135 -20.76 -10.50 3.36
CA GLN A 135 -21.03 -11.86 3.84
C GLN A 135 -20.14 -12.23 5.03
N MET A 136 -18.87 -11.82 5.02
CA MET A 136 -17.95 -12.04 6.14
C MET A 136 -18.42 -11.31 7.40
N VAL A 137 -18.80 -10.03 7.28
CA VAL A 137 -19.34 -9.28 8.43
C VAL A 137 -20.60 -9.93 8.99
N ARG A 138 -21.50 -10.41 8.12
CA ARG A 138 -22.71 -11.15 8.56
C ARG A 138 -22.40 -12.44 9.32
N LYS A 139 -21.24 -13.06 9.06
CA LYS A 139 -20.75 -14.23 9.79
C LYS A 139 -20.02 -13.87 11.10
N GLY A 140 -19.97 -12.58 11.47
CA GLY A 140 -19.30 -12.10 12.68
C GLY A 140 -17.81 -11.78 12.52
N VAL A 141 -17.29 -11.83 11.28
CA VAL A 141 -15.88 -11.51 11.01
C VAL A 141 -15.68 -10.00 11.02
N LYS A 142 -14.68 -9.51 11.75
CA LYS A 142 -14.29 -8.09 11.74
C LYS A 142 -13.52 -7.75 10.48
N VAL A 143 -13.95 -6.72 9.75
CA VAL A 143 -13.31 -6.31 8.50
C VAL A 143 -12.79 -4.89 8.64
N ALA A 144 -11.48 -4.72 8.48
CA ALA A 144 -10.81 -3.42 8.46
C ALA A 144 -10.09 -3.22 7.12
N ILE A 145 -10.19 -2.03 6.53
CA ILE A 145 -9.54 -1.69 5.27
C ILE A 145 -8.75 -0.40 5.45
N MET A 146 -7.47 -0.44 5.13
CA MET A 146 -6.59 0.72 5.05
C MET A 146 -6.27 1.03 3.60
N THR A 147 -6.55 2.27 3.18
CA THR A 147 -6.29 2.76 1.82
C THR A 147 -5.75 4.19 1.86
N ASN A 148 -5.07 4.60 0.80
CA ASN A 148 -4.71 6.01 0.64
C ASN A 148 -5.97 6.86 0.45
N SER A 149 -6.01 8.06 1.06
CA SER A 149 -7.11 9.01 0.83
C SER A 149 -7.03 9.63 -0.56
N LEU A 150 -8.13 10.28 -1.01
CA LEU A 150 -8.14 11.07 -2.25
C LEU A 150 -6.99 12.07 -2.33
N ALA A 151 -6.67 12.72 -1.21
CA ALA A 151 -5.63 13.74 -1.15
C ALA A 151 -4.20 13.15 -1.15
N ALA A 152 -4.06 11.83 -1.02
CA ALA A 152 -2.81 11.08 -1.07
C ALA A 152 -2.72 10.15 -2.30
N ASN A 153 -3.58 10.35 -3.31
CA ASN A 153 -3.64 9.53 -4.52
C ASN A 153 -3.42 10.40 -5.76
N ASP A 154 -2.51 9.97 -6.63
CA ASP A 154 -2.13 10.72 -7.85
C ASP A 154 -3.11 10.48 -9.02
N VAL A 155 -4.12 9.61 -8.85
CA VAL A 155 -5.05 9.21 -9.91
C VAL A 155 -6.51 9.30 -9.43
N ALA A 156 -7.19 10.41 -9.76
CA ALA A 156 -8.58 10.68 -9.38
C ALA A 156 -9.58 9.59 -9.86
N VAL A 157 -9.32 8.98 -11.02
CA VAL A 157 -10.17 7.93 -11.62
C VAL A 157 -10.25 6.68 -10.72
N VAL A 158 -9.15 6.32 -10.07
CA VAL A 158 -9.06 5.14 -9.19
C VAL A 158 -9.87 5.37 -7.91
N HIS A 159 -9.88 6.61 -7.41
CA HIS A 159 -10.66 6.99 -6.24
C HIS A 159 -12.18 6.98 -6.51
N ALA A 160 -12.62 7.33 -7.72
CA ALA A 160 -14.05 7.30 -8.08
C ALA A 160 -14.66 5.90 -7.97
N GLY A 161 -13.90 4.85 -8.32
CA GLY A 161 -14.33 3.46 -8.21
C GLY A 161 -14.62 3.03 -6.77
N TYR A 162 -13.80 3.49 -5.81
CA TYR A 162 -13.97 3.27 -4.38
C TYR A 162 -15.10 4.11 -3.77
N ALA A 163 -15.16 5.40 -4.11
CA ALA A 163 -16.03 6.39 -3.46
C ALA A 163 -17.51 5.96 -3.46
N ARG A 164 -17.96 5.29 -4.53
CA ARG A 164 -19.31 4.74 -4.64
C ARG A 164 -19.65 3.72 -3.55
N TRP A 165 -18.67 2.94 -3.11
CA TRP A 165 -18.88 1.84 -2.15
C TRP A 165 -18.70 2.26 -0.70
N ARG A 166 -17.96 3.35 -0.44
CA ARG A 166 -17.60 3.82 0.91
C ARG A 166 -18.78 3.84 1.88
N LYS A 167 -19.87 4.54 1.54
CA LYS A 167 -21.08 4.63 2.39
C LYS A 167 -21.72 3.25 2.63
N LYS A 168 -21.68 2.35 1.64
CA LYS A 168 -22.23 1.00 1.78
C LYS A 168 -21.41 0.16 2.74
N LEU A 169 -20.07 0.21 2.64
CA LEU A 169 -19.16 -0.54 3.50
C LEU A 169 -19.30 -0.12 4.97
N LEU A 170 -19.28 1.19 5.25
CA LEU A 170 -19.43 1.74 6.60
C LEU A 170 -20.76 1.35 7.24
N ARG A 171 -21.87 1.44 6.51
CA ARG A 171 -23.20 1.06 7.01
C ARG A 171 -23.32 -0.40 7.44
N HIS A 172 -22.46 -1.26 6.91
CA HIS A 172 -22.46 -2.68 7.26
C HIS A 172 -21.37 -3.03 8.28
N GLY A 173 -20.78 -2.05 8.96
CA GLY A 173 -19.82 -2.29 10.05
C GLY A 173 -18.39 -2.58 9.59
N ILE A 174 -18.04 -2.28 8.33
CA ILE A 174 -16.66 -2.36 7.87
C ILE A 174 -15.91 -1.10 8.30
N GLU A 175 -14.75 -1.28 8.94
CA GLU A 175 -13.88 -0.19 9.36
C GLU A 175 -13.03 0.29 8.17
N LEU A 176 -13.02 1.60 7.93
CA LEU A 176 -12.23 2.23 6.86
C LEU A 176 -11.25 3.23 7.45
N TYR A 177 -9.97 3.05 7.12
CA TYR A 177 -8.86 3.91 7.49
C TYR A 177 -8.28 4.54 6.22
N GLU A 178 -8.37 5.87 6.11
CA GLU A 178 -7.87 6.62 4.96
C GLU A 178 -6.66 7.46 5.37
N LEU A 179 -5.51 7.22 4.73
CA LEU A 179 -4.28 7.99 4.97
C LEU A 179 -4.42 9.39 4.39
N LYS A 180 -4.49 10.40 5.26
CA LYS A 180 -4.45 11.82 4.86
C LYS A 180 -3.01 12.27 4.65
N PRO A 181 -2.71 13.08 3.62
CA PRO A 181 -1.40 13.70 3.50
C PRO A 181 -1.18 14.63 4.71
N THR A 182 -0.01 14.51 5.34
CA THR A 182 0.38 15.39 6.44
C THR A 182 0.80 16.73 5.87
N GLN A 183 -0.14 17.68 5.71
CA GLN A 183 0.17 19.06 5.31
C GLN A 183 0.40 20.00 6.50
N ASP A 184 0.41 19.51 7.74
CA ASP A 184 0.56 20.35 8.92
C ASP A 184 2.00 20.35 9.46
N ALA A 185 2.88 21.08 8.77
CA ALA A 185 4.12 21.57 9.35
C ALA A 185 4.50 22.97 8.84
N CYS A 186 3.52 23.83 8.54
CA CYS A 186 3.73 25.28 8.50
C CYS A 186 2.38 26.02 8.41
N ARG A 187 1.86 26.49 9.55
CA ARG A 187 1.13 27.77 9.73
C ARG A 187 0.72 27.88 11.20
N SER A 188 1.55 28.59 11.95
CA SER A 188 1.18 29.12 13.27
C SER A 188 0.04 30.14 13.14
N SER A 189 -0.79 30.17 14.18
CA SER A 189 -1.74 31.21 14.62
C SER A 189 -3.11 31.37 13.90
N THR A 190 -4.12 30.86 14.62
CA THR A 190 -5.40 31.49 15.01
C THR A 190 -6.58 31.46 14.02
N ILE A 191 -7.66 30.72 14.35
CA ILE A 191 -8.97 31.22 14.85
C ILE A 191 -10.03 30.09 14.87
N ALA A 192 -10.81 30.09 15.96
CA ALA A 192 -12.15 29.52 16.23
C ALA A 192 -12.36 28.00 16.31
N ALA A 193 -12.34 27.52 17.56
CA ALA A 193 -13.01 26.30 17.98
C ALA A 193 -14.54 26.47 17.97
N SER A 194 -15.26 25.42 17.55
CA SER A 194 -16.60 25.13 18.06
C SER A 194 -16.72 23.65 18.41
N PRO A 195 -17.51 23.32 19.45
CA PRO A 195 -17.20 22.24 20.35
C PRO A 195 -17.84 20.93 19.88
N VAL A 196 -17.02 19.91 19.70
CA VAL A 196 -17.48 18.53 19.83
C VAL A 196 -16.56 17.86 20.85
N THR A 197 -17.19 17.40 21.91
CA THR A 197 -16.68 16.79 23.13
C THR A 197 -15.44 15.90 22.92
N PRO A 198 -14.38 16.03 23.73
CA PRO A 198 -13.22 15.14 23.62
C PRO A 198 -13.57 13.77 24.21
N ALA A 199 -13.64 12.74 23.37
CA ALA A 199 -13.49 11.36 23.83
C ALA A 199 -11.97 11.05 23.89
N PRO A 200 -11.46 10.43 24.97
CA PRO A 200 -10.04 10.21 25.13
C PRO A 200 -9.57 9.17 24.11
N ALA A 201 -8.75 9.61 23.15
CA ALA A 201 -7.99 8.71 22.28
C ALA A 201 -6.80 8.14 23.08
N CYS A 202 -7.09 7.26 24.02
CA CYS A 202 -6.11 6.36 24.61
C CYS A 202 -6.23 5.03 23.87
N MET A 203 -5.27 4.69 23.00
CA MET A 203 -5.19 3.36 22.41
C MET A 203 -4.97 2.34 23.54
N PRO A 204 -5.86 1.38 23.79
CA PRO A 204 -5.44 0.17 24.46
C PRO A 204 -4.58 -0.62 23.48
N ARG A 205 -3.36 -0.96 23.87
CA ARG A 205 -2.57 -2.00 23.21
C ARG A 205 -3.39 -3.29 23.22
N ARG A 206 -4.13 -3.56 22.15
CA ARG A 206 -4.73 -4.86 21.88
C ARG A 206 -3.81 -5.58 20.91
N SER A 207 -3.18 -6.63 21.41
CA SER A 207 -2.45 -7.61 20.61
C SER A 207 -3.41 -8.20 19.58
N VAL A 208 -3.23 -7.82 18.33
CA VAL A 208 -3.96 -8.36 17.19
C VAL A 208 -3.31 -9.71 16.84
N SER A 209 -3.89 -10.80 17.32
CA SER A 209 -3.63 -12.16 16.82
C SER A 209 -4.06 -12.22 15.34
N MET A 210 -3.10 -12.10 14.42
CA MET A 210 -3.38 -12.02 12.99
C MET A 210 -3.20 -13.39 12.34
N ALA A 211 -4.31 -14.01 11.95
CA ALA A 211 -4.30 -15.16 11.05
C ALA A 211 -3.82 -14.73 9.66
N ARG A 212 -2.75 -15.40 9.17
CA ARG A 212 -2.22 -15.42 7.78
C ARG A 212 -2.22 -14.06 7.06
N ARG A 213 -1.10 -13.33 7.12
CA ARG A 213 -0.89 -12.13 6.30
C ARG A 213 -0.55 -12.56 4.87
N CYS A 214 -1.35 -12.18 3.89
CA CYS A 214 -0.94 -12.25 2.49
C CYS A 214 -0.35 -10.89 2.11
N LEU A 215 0.90 -10.89 1.64
CA LEU A 215 1.51 -9.70 1.07
C LEU A 215 1.09 -9.65 -0.40
N LEU A 216 0.31 -8.62 -0.76
CA LEU A 216 -0.07 -8.36 -2.13
C LEU A 216 0.97 -7.42 -2.75
N VAL A 217 1.79 -7.96 -3.66
CA VAL A 217 2.62 -7.16 -4.56
C VAL A 217 1.91 -7.14 -5.91
N ARG A 218 1.84 -5.97 -6.54
CA ARG A 218 1.03 -5.72 -7.73
C ARG A 218 1.90 -5.64 -8.98
#